data_AF-A0A314Y1H7-F1
#
_entry.id   AF-A0A314Y1H7-F1
#
_cell.length_a   1.000
_cell.length_b   1.000
_cell.length_c   1.000
_cell.angle_alpha   90.00
_cell.angle_beta   90.00
_cell.angle_gamma   90.00
#
_symmetry.space_group_name_H-M   'P 1'
#
loop_
_entity.id
_entity.type
_entity.pdbx_description
1 polymer ?
#
loop_
_entity_poly.entity_id
_entity_poly.type
_entity_poly.pdbx_seq_one_letter_code
_entity_poly.pdbx_strand_id
1 'polypeptide(L)'
;MVPRTCIVLLFLLCSFSSLATAFLNLTLPGQHPNPEEVVQEVHRQSLADCAIGFGQYALGGKGGEYYIVTDSSDDDAVNPRPGTLRYAVIQTEPLWIVFPGNMLIKLSQELIFNSYKTLDGRGANVHIVGGGCITLQFISNVIIHNVHVHHCYPSGDANVRSSPTHYGYRTKSDGDGISIFGSKDLWIDHCSLSHCKDGLIDAVMGSTGITISNNYFSHHNEVMLLGHSDDYLPDSGMQVTIAFNHFGEELVQRMPRCRRGYIHVVNNDFTQWEMYAIGGSGNPTINSQGNRYTAPSNPNAKEVTKRVETAEGKWKDWNWRSEGDILVNGAFFVASGKGVEFNYEKAYSVEPKSAVLIDQLIMHAGALGVGGRDNNLGKWSSGSNGDGNGLGSGPDYTDDMSGSSSRNIPLPLSSTSILFSILISLSC
;
A
#
# COMPACT_ATOMS: atom_id res chain seq x y z
N MET A 1 -20.55 -52.53 8.49
CA MET A 1 -21.56 -52.86 7.47
C MET A 1 -22.91 -53.02 8.14
N VAL A 2 -23.76 -52.00 8.00
CA VAL A 2 -25.22 -52.02 8.20
C VAL A 2 -25.78 -51.15 7.04
N PRO A 3 -26.88 -51.54 6.39
CA PRO A 3 -26.97 -51.51 4.92
C PRO A 3 -27.63 -50.26 4.34
N ARG A 4 -27.40 -50.07 3.03
CA ARG A 4 -27.85 -48.98 2.13
C ARG A 4 -29.37 -48.76 2.01
N THR A 5 -30.20 -49.35 2.87
CA THR A 5 -31.67 -49.29 2.78
C THR A 5 -32.31 -48.16 3.58
N CYS A 6 -31.62 -47.48 4.50
CA CYS A 6 -32.19 -46.35 5.26
C CYS A 6 -32.06 -44.99 4.56
N ILE A 7 -31.22 -44.86 3.52
CA ILE A 7 -31.02 -43.58 2.81
C ILE A 7 -32.11 -43.34 1.75
N VAL A 8 -32.69 -44.41 1.18
CA VAL A 8 -33.71 -44.28 0.12
C VAL A 8 -35.08 -43.86 0.69
N LEU A 9 -35.39 -44.17 1.96
CA LEU A 9 -36.68 -43.79 2.56
C LEU A 9 -36.76 -42.31 2.93
N LEU A 10 -35.62 -41.64 3.21
CA LEU A 10 -35.59 -40.20 3.49
C LEU A 10 -35.67 -39.35 2.22
N PHE A 11 -35.25 -39.88 1.07
CA PHE A 11 -35.37 -39.17 -0.21
C PHE A 11 -36.78 -39.26 -0.83
N LEU A 12 -37.57 -40.29 -0.51
CA LEU A 12 -38.93 -40.43 -1.05
C LEU A 12 -40.00 -39.64 -0.27
N LEU A 13 -39.79 -39.34 1.01
CA LEU A 13 -40.74 -38.58 1.83
C LEU A 13 -40.64 -37.05 1.66
N CYS A 14 -39.57 -36.53 1.05
CA CYS A 14 -39.49 -35.10 0.68
C CYS A 14 -40.20 -34.78 -0.64
N SER A 15 -40.77 -35.78 -1.33
CA SER A 15 -41.46 -35.57 -2.62
C SER A 15 -42.94 -35.16 -2.48
N PHE A 16 -43.49 -35.12 -1.25
CA PHE A 16 -44.92 -34.87 -1.01
C PHE A 16 -45.22 -33.98 0.22
N SER A 17 -44.38 -32.99 0.51
CA SER A 17 -44.76 -31.90 1.43
C SER A 17 -44.76 -30.56 0.69
N SER A 18 -45.95 -30.04 0.44
CA SER A 18 -46.18 -28.70 -0.14
C SER A 18 -45.95 -27.57 0.87
N LEU A 19 -44.97 -27.68 1.76
CA LEU A 19 -44.65 -26.63 2.72
C LEU A 19 -43.25 -26.05 2.45
N ALA A 20 -43.29 -24.98 1.66
CA ALA A 20 -42.43 -23.81 1.75
C ALA A 20 -40.91 -24.02 1.72
N THR A 21 -40.39 -24.36 0.55
CA THR A 21 -39.17 -23.72 0.08
C THR A 21 -39.46 -22.22 -0.10
N ALA A 22 -39.22 -21.43 0.95
CA ALA A 22 -39.06 -19.99 0.80
C ALA A 22 -37.74 -19.75 0.05
N PHE A 23 -37.78 -19.93 -1.27
CA PHE A 23 -36.87 -19.19 -2.14
C PHE A 23 -37.18 -17.72 -1.86
N LEU A 24 -36.25 -17.04 -1.18
CA LEU A 24 -36.20 -15.59 -1.19
C LEU A 24 -35.98 -15.19 -2.65
N ASN A 25 -37.08 -15.02 -3.37
CA ASN A 25 -37.10 -14.39 -4.67
C ASN A 25 -36.85 -12.89 -4.42
N LEU A 26 -35.58 -12.55 -4.22
CA LEU A 26 -35.10 -11.17 -4.31
C LEU A 26 -35.07 -10.77 -5.78
N THR A 27 -36.26 -10.67 -6.39
CA THR A 27 -36.43 -9.81 -7.55
C THR A 27 -36.35 -8.38 -7.05
N LEU A 28 -35.19 -7.75 -7.22
CA LEU A 28 -35.03 -6.31 -7.08
C LEU A 28 -36.09 -5.61 -7.95
N PRO A 29 -36.76 -4.55 -7.47
CA PRO A 29 -37.73 -3.81 -8.25
C PRO A 29 -36.98 -3.04 -9.35
N GLY A 30 -36.80 -3.70 -10.49
CA GLY A 30 -36.07 -3.16 -11.65
C GLY A 30 -34.61 -3.64 -11.73
N GLN A 31 -34.11 -3.75 -12.96
CA GLN A 31 -32.69 -3.97 -13.24
C GLN A 31 -31.94 -2.70 -12.84
N HIS A 32 -30.99 -2.81 -11.90
CA HIS A 32 -30.13 -1.67 -11.54
C HIS A 32 -29.44 -1.16 -12.82
N PRO A 33 -29.36 0.16 -13.06
CA PRO A 33 -28.75 0.69 -14.27
C PRO A 33 -27.29 0.22 -14.47
N ASN A 34 -26.63 -0.22 -13.39
CA ASN A 34 -25.35 -0.91 -13.44
C ASN A 34 -25.35 -2.14 -12.48
N PRO A 35 -25.75 -3.34 -12.93
CA PRO A 35 -25.76 -4.54 -12.10
C PRO A 35 -24.35 -5.02 -11.72
N GLU A 36 -23.35 -4.70 -12.54
CA GLU A 36 -21.96 -5.09 -12.35
C GLU A 36 -21.31 -4.30 -11.22
N GLU A 37 -21.59 -2.99 -11.10
CA GLU A 37 -21.20 -2.17 -9.95
C GLU A 37 -21.73 -2.73 -8.63
N VAL A 38 -22.98 -3.21 -8.61
CA VAL A 38 -23.59 -3.81 -7.41
C VAL A 38 -22.92 -5.14 -7.04
N VAL A 39 -22.58 -5.98 -8.02
CA VAL A 39 -21.85 -7.23 -7.76
C VAL A 39 -20.43 -6.94 -7.26
N GLN A 40 -19.77 -5.93 -7.83
CA GLN A 40 -18.45 -5.46 -7.43
C GLN A 40 -18.47 -4.91 -6.00
N GLU A 41 -19.52 -4.17 -5.62
CA GLU A 41 -19.76 -3.63 -4.29
C GLU A 41 -20.06 -4.73 -3.25
N VAL A 42 -20.84 -5.76 -3.62
CA VAL A 42 -21.16 -6.92 -2.76
C VAL A 42 -19.94 -7.81 -2.49
N HIS A 43 -18.90 -7.77 -3.34
CA HIS A 43 -17.68 -8.57 -3.16
C HIS A 43 -16.44 -7.75 -2.76
N ARG A 44 -16.55 -6.44 -2.45
CA ARG A 44 -15.36 -5.64 -2.09
C ARG A 44 -14.53 -6.25 -0.97
N GLN A 45 -15.18 -6.85 0.03
CA GLN A 45 -14.51 -7.45 1.18
C GLN A 45 -13.72 -8.73 0.85
N SER A 46 -13.91 -9.35 -0.33
CA SER A 46 -13.09 -10.50 -0.76
C SER A 46 -11.62 -10.13 -0.92
N LEU A 47 -11.32 -8.85 -1.18
CA LEU A 47 -9.95 -8.32 -1.21
C LEU A 47 -9.15 -8.77 0.02
N ALA A 48 -9.75 -8.78 1.21
CA ALA A 48 -9.05 -9.14 2.44
C ALA A 48 -8.60 -10.62 2.50
N ASP A 49 -9.05 -11.47 1.57
CA ASP A 49 -8.58 -12.85 1.42
C ASP A 49 -7.37 -12.98 0.46
N CYS A 50 -6.97 -11.88 -0.16
CA CYS A 50 -5.94 -11.86 -1.21
C CYS A 50 -4.57 -11.42 -0.70
N ALA A 51 -4.48 -10.96 0.56
CA ALA A 51 -3.22 -10.53 1.16
C ALA A 51 -2.20 -11.67 1.14
N ILE A 52 -0.96 -11.34 0.81
CA ILE A 52 0.16 -12.27 0.73
C ILE A 52 1.24 -11.88 1.73
N GLY A 53 2.28 -12.70 1.87
CA GLY A 53 3.46 -12.31 2.63
C GLY A 53 3.21 -12.32 4.14
N PHE A 54 4.03 -11.56 4.88
CA PHE A 54 3.88 -11.47 6.33
C PHE A 54 2.60 -10.74 6.77
N GLY A 55 2.03 -9.88 5.92
CA GLY A 55 0.75 -9.20 6.14
C GLY A 55 -0.49 -10.01 5.74
N GLN A 56 -0.37 -11.28 5.35
CA GLN A 56 -1.50 -12.10 4.86
C GLN A 56 -2.67 -12.25 5.85
N TYR A 57 -2.43 -12.00 7.14
CA TYR A 57 -3.46 -12.07 8.18
C TYR A 57 -4.19 -10.73 8.41
N ALA A 58 -3.85 -9.68 7.65
CA ALA A 58 -4.55 -8.40 7.75
C ALA A 58 -5.99 -8.53 7.24
N LEU A 59 -6.94 -8.68 8.16
CA LEU A 59 -8.38 -8.79 7.81
C LEU A 59 -9.02 -7.42 7.52
N GLY A 60 -8.38 -6.33 7.94
CA GLY A 60 -8.95 -4.99 7.86
C GLY A 60 -10.33 -4.92 8.53
N GLY A 61 -11.29 -4.30 7.85
CA GLY A 61 -12.69 -4.20 8.26
C GLY A 61 -13.59 -5.35 7.82
N LYS A 62 -13.04 -6.49 7.35
CA LYS A 62 -13.83 -7.62 6.84
C LYS A 62 -14.85 -8.10 7.88
N GLY A 63 -16.09 -8.33 7.44
CA GLY A 63 -17.22 -8.71 8.30
C GLY A 63 -17.84 -7.55 9.07
N GLY A 64 -17.24 -6.35 9.00
CA GLY A 64 -17.81 -5.11 9.48
C GLY A 64 -18.76 -4.46 8.48
N GLU A 65 -19.44 -3.43 8.95
CA GLU A 65 -20.33 -2.61 8.12
C GLU A 65 -19.53 -1.74 7.15
N TYR A 66 -20.16 -1.39 6.04
CA TYR A 66 -19.62 -0.37 5.14
C TYR A 66 -19.80 1.01 5.76
N TYR A 67 -18.76 1.84 5.70
CA TYR A 67 -18.85 3.26 6.01
C TYR A 67 -18.57 4.06 4.73
N ILE A 68 -19.54 4.86 4.30
CA ILE A 68 -19.41 5.69 3.11
C ILE A 68 -18.93 7.07 3.55
N VAL A 69 -17.73 7.46 3.14
CA VAL A 69 -17.24 8.83 3.33
C VAL A 69 -17.97 9.73 2.35
N THR A 70 -18.70 10.74 2.84
CA THR A 70 -19.48 11.68 2.03
C THR A 70 -19.01 13.13 2.19
N ASP A 71 -18.11 13.38 3.15
CA ASP A 71 -17.57 14.69 3.49
C ASP A 71 -16.04 14.61 3.53
N SER A 72 -15.37 15.38 2.68
CA SER A 72 -13.90 15.40 2.59
C SER A 72 -13.23 16.40 3.55
N SER A 73 -14.02 17.14 4.34
CA SER A 73 -13.49 18.10 5.32
C SER A 73 -12.81 17.42 6.52
N ASP A 74 -11.88 18.15 7.14
CA ASP A 74 -11.14 17.70 8.32
C ASP A 74 -10.88 18.86 9.30
N ASP A 75 -11.91 19.66 9.53
CA ASP A 75 -11.79 20.96 10.22
C ASP A 75 -11.64 20.84 11.75
N ASP A 76 -12.02 19.70 12.34
CA ASP A 76 -11.93 19.44 13.79
C ASP A 76 -11.34 18.04 14.06
N ALA A 77 -10.08 18.00 14.47
CA ALA A 77 -9.36 16.77 14.81
C ALA A 77 -9.84 16.11 16.13
N VAL A 78 -10.62 16.81 16.94
CA VAL A 78 -11.17 16.33 18.22
C VAL A 78 -12.63 15.92 18.09
N ASN A 79 -13.45 16.56 17.26
CA ASN A 79 -14.87 16.22 17.10
C ASN A 79 -15.23 16.03 15.62
N PRO A 80 -14.72 14.97 14.97
CA PRO A 80 -15.01 14.72 13.57
C PRO A 80 -16.51 14.47 13.35
N ARG A 81 -17.05 15.01 12.25
CA ARG A 81 -18.46 14.85 11.90
C ARG A 81 -18.70 13.47 11.25
N PRO A 82 -19.84 12.80 11.53
CA PRO A 82 -20.29 11.68 10.72
C PRO A 82 -20.32 12.05 9.24
N GLY A 83 -19.93 11.11 8.37
CA GLY A 83 -19.68 11.33 6.94
C GLY A 83 -18.22 11.63 6.59
N THR A 84 -17.37 12.05 7.55
CA THR A 84 -15.94 12.30 7.32
C THR A 84 -15.09 11.02 7.43
N LEU A 85 -13.92 11.03 6.79
CA LEU A 85 -12.93 9.95 6.94
C LEU A 85 -12.41 9.85 8.40
N ARG A 86 -12.13 10.98 9.05
CA ARG A 86 -11.68 10.98 10.45
C ARG A 86 -12.68 10.34 11.40
N TYR A 87 -13.98 10.57 11.19
CA TYR A 87 -14.99 9.90 11.99
C TYR A 87 -14.95 8.38 11.78
N ALA A 88 -14.77 7.92 10.54
CA ALA A 88 -14.77 6.48 10.20
C ALA A 88 -13.60 5.72 10.86
N VAL A 89 -12.37 6.23 10.71
CA VAL A 89 -11.16 5.48 11.08
C VAL A 89 -11.01 5.27 12.59
N ILE A 90 -11.63 6.13 13.40
CA ILE A 90 -11.54 6.04 14.87
C ILE A 90 -12.54 5.06 15.47
N GLN A 91 -13.57 4.62 14.74
CA GLN A 91 -14.64 3.79 15.32
C GLN A 91 -14.11 2.48 15.91
N THR A 92 -14.81 1.95 16.91
CA THR A 92 -14.37 0.73 17.62
C THR A 92 -14.67 -0.51 16.81
N GLU A 93 -15.83 -0.55 16.17
CA GLU A 93 -16.27 -1.66 15.32
C GLU A 93 -15.41 -1.78 14.05
N PRO A 94 -15.28 -3.00 13.50
CA PRO A 94 -14.70 -3.18 12.18
C PRO A 94 -15.47 -2.39 11.12
N LEU A 95 -14.76 -1.64 10.27
CA LEU A 95 -15.39 -0.87 9.18
C LEU A 95 -14.66 -1.05 7.86
N TRP A 96 -15.44 -1.28 6.81
CA TRP A 96 -14.99 -1.21 5.43
C TRP A 96 -15.32 0.16 4.85
N ILE A 97 -14.34 1.05 4.82
CA ILE A 97 -14.49 2.47 4.49
C ILE A 97 -14.35 2.66 2.98
N VAL A 98 -15.38 3.23 2.35
CA VAL A 98 -15.48 3.42 0.89
C VAL A 98 -15.83 4.86 0.52
N PHE A 99 -15.69 5.17 -0.76
CA PHE A 99 -15.90 6.52 -1.30
C PHE A 99 -16.88 6.46 -2.49
N PRO A 100 -17.94 7.27 -2.50
CA PRO A 100 -18.93 7.30 -3.58
C PRO A 100 -18.43 8.08 -4.80
N GLY A 101 -17.28 8.74 -4.72
CA GLY A 101 -16.67 9.52 -5.79
C GLY A 101 -15.33 10.09 -5.39
N ASN A 102 -14.69 10.80 -6.32
CA ASN A 102 -13.35 11.38 -6.12
C ASN A 102 -13.34 12.35 -4.93
N MET A 103 -12.27 12.29 -4.13
CA MET A 103 -12.12 13.14 -2.95
C MET A 103 -10.69 13.61 -2.78
N LEU A 104 -10.53 14.89 -2.44
CA LEU A 104 -9.29 15.44 -1.89
C LEU A 104 -9.53 15.70 -0.40
N ILE A 105 -8.91 14.88 0.45
CA ILE A 105 -9.00 14.95 1.89
C ILE A 105 -7.73 15.64 2.39
N LYS A 106 -7.86 16.91 2.75
CA LYS A 106 -6.78 17.71 3.33
C LYS A 106 -6.87 17.67 4.85
N LEU A 107 -6.01 16.87 5.45
CA LEU A 107 -5.96 16.67 6.89
C LEU A 107 -5.39 17.90 7.60
N SER A 108 -5.98 18.24 8.74
CA SER A 108 -5.47 19.29 9.63
C SER A 108 -4.42 18.78 10.61
N GLN A 109 -4.52 17.50 10.99
CA GLN A 109 -3.66 16.80 11.94
C GLN A 109 -3.54 15.33 11.55
N GLU A 110 -2.62 14.59 12.17
CA GLU A 110 -2.49 13.13 12.02
C GLU A 110 -3.87 12.42 12.03
N LEU A 111 -4.14 11.60 11.02
CA LEU A 111 -5.31 10.74 10.91
C LEU A 111 -5.01 9.42 11.63
N ILE A 112 -5.32 9.38 12.93
CA ILE A 112 -5.05 8.21 13.78
C ILE A 112 -6.12 7.15 13.56
N PHE A 113 -5.71 5.95 13.16
CA PHE A 113 -6.60 4.81 12.97
C PHE A 113 -6.82 4.03 14.26
N ASN A 114 -8.00 3.43 14.39
CA ASN A 114 -8.27 2.32 15.28
C ASN A 114 -8.07 0.98 14.52
N SER A 115 -8.04 -0.15 15.24
CA SER A 115 -7.91 -1.49 14.65
C SER A 115 -9.12 -1.87 13.78
N TYR A 116 -8.95 -2.91 12.95
CA TYR A 116 -10.00 -3.49 12.10
C TYR A 116 -10.61 -2.49 11.11
N LYS A 117 -9.77 -1.86 10.31
CA LYS A 117 -10.21 -0.88 9.30
C LYS A 117 -9.70 -1.30 7.93
N THR A 118 -10.58 -1.22 6.94
CA THR A 118 -10.15 -1.18 5.55
C THR A 118 -10.44 0.21 5.01
N LEU A 119 -9.42 0.90 4.50
CA LEU A 119 -9.58 2.06 3.64
C LEU A 119 -9.54 1.58 2.19
N ASP A 120 -10.68 1.58 1.50
CA ASP A 120 -10.81 1.07 0.14
C ASP A 120 -11.20 2.20 -0.83
N GLY A 121 -10.21 2.74 -1.53
CA GLY A 121 -10.41 3.78 -2.53
C GLY A 121 -10.88 3.27 -3.90
N ARG A 122 -11.13 1.96 -4.10
CA ARG A 122 -11.52 1.45 -5.43
C ARG A 122 -12.81 2.10 -5.92
N GLY A 123 -12.81 2.52 -7.19
CA GLY A 123 -13.95 3.21 -7.81
C GLY A 123 -13.94 4.73 -7.65
N ALA A 124 -12.98 5.28 -6.91
CA ALA A 124 -12.80 6.71 -6.71
C ALA A 124 -11.31 7.10 -6.81
N ASN A 125 -11.04 8.32 -7.24
CA ASN A 125 -9.71 8.91 -7.08
C ASN A 125 -9.66 9.67 -5.74
N VAL A 126 -9.03 9.04 -4.74
CA VAL A 126 -8.97 9.54 -3.36
C VAL A 126 -7.56 9.97 -3.03
N HIS A 127 -7.40 11.25 -2.73
CA HIS A 127 -6.14 11.87 -2.33
C HIS A 127 -6.17 12.24 -0.86
N ILE A 128 -5.16 11.81 -0.11
CA ILE A 128 -4.94 12.16 1.30
C ILE A 128 -3.66 12.99 1.39
N VAL A 129 -3.81 14.22 1.89
CA VAL A 129 -2.74 15.22 1.93
C VAL A 129 -2.80 16.01 3.24
N GLY A 130 -1.78 16.83 3.53
CA GLY A 130 -1.84 17.82 4.60
C GLY A 130 -1.11 17.40 5.89
N GLY A 131 -1.68 17.72 7.05
CA GLY A 131 -1.02 17.57 8.34
C GLY A 131 -0.91 16.11 8.78
N GLY A 132 0.31 15.60 8.94
CA GLY A 132 0.64 14.31 9.56
C GLY A 132 0.22 13.04 8.80
N CYS A 133 -0.78 13.13 7.91
CA CYS A 133 -1.31 12.01 7.15
C CYS A 133 -1.67 10.79 8.01
N ILE A 134 -1.39 9.55 7.57
CA ILE A 134 -1.96 8.34 8.19
C ILE A 134 -1.07 7.86 9.33
N THR A 135 -1.65 7.68 10.53
CA THR A 135 -0.93 7.14 11.70
C THR A 135 -1.58 5.84 12.19
N LEU A 136 -0.82 4.73 12.11
CA LEU A 136 -1.20 3.39 12.57
C LEU A 136 -0.41 3.02 13.84
N GLN A 137 -0.87 3.49 14.99
CA GLN A 137 -0.14 3.38 16.26
C GLN A 137 -0.82 2.41 17.25
N PHE A 138 -0.10 1.36 17.64
CA PHE A 138 -0.51 0.34 18.61
C PHE A 138 -1.83 -0.36 18.25
N ILE A 139 -2.01 -0.64 16.96
CA ILE A 139 -3.23 -1.26 16.42
C ILE A 139 -2.90 -2.52 15.61
N SER A 140 -3.95 -3.23 15.21
CA SER A 140 -3.81 -4.36 14.31
C SER A 140 -4.93 -4.46 13.28
N ASN A 141 -4.73 -5.29 12.26
CA ASN A 141 -5.74 -5.60 11.25
C ASN A 141 -6.20 -4.35 10.49
N VAL A 142 -5.28 -3.73 9.75
CA VAL A 142 -5.61 -2.59 8.89
C VAL A 142 -5.17 -2.87 7.45
N ILE A 143 -6.07 -2.58 6.52
CA ILE A 143 -5.80 -2.58 5.07
C ILE A 143 -5.92 -1.14 4.59
N ILE A 144 -4.87 -0.62 3.93
CA ILE A 144 -4.88 0.65 3.21
C ILE A 144 -4.76 0.30 1.73
N HIS A 145 -5.83 0.53 0.98
CA HIS A 145 -5.92 0.08 -0.40
C HIS A 145 -6.45 1.16 -1.33
N ASN A 146 -5.79 1.31 -2.48
CA ASN A 146 -6.27 2.13 -3.60
C ASN A 146 -6.38 3.64 -3.34
N VAL A 147 -5.40 4.24 -2.66
CA VAL A 147 -5.40 5.68 -2.36
C VAL A 147 -4.10 6.36 -2.77
N HIS A 148 -4.19 7.66 -3.04
CA HIS A 148 -3.04 8.54 -3.24
C HIS A 148 -2.67 9.21 -1.91
N VAL A 149 -1.43 9.08 -1.45
CA VAL A 149 -0.92 9.73 -0.24
C VAL A 149 0.27 10.60 -0.60
N HIS A 150 0.13 11.92 -0.48
CA HIS A 150 1.21 12.83 -0.89
C HIS A 150 1.10 14.20 -0.26
N HIS A 151 2.16 15.00 -0.34
CA HIS A 151 2.17 16.37 0.20
C HIS A 151 1.75 16.38 1.68
N CYS A 152 2.31 15.43 2.43
CA CYS A 152 2.18 15.32 3.87
C CYS A 152 3.21 16.21 4.54
N TYR A 153 2.82 16.92 5.61
CA TYR A 153 3.68 17.87 6.31
C TYR A 153 3.54 17.72 7.83
N PRO A 154 4.55 18.13 8.61
CA PRO A 154 4.48 18.19 10.05
C PRO A 154 3.21 18.86 10.55
N SER A 155 2.51 18.19 11.47
CA SER A 155 1.38 18.75 12.21
C SER A 155 1.46 18.31 13.67
N GLY A 156 0.83 19.02 14.57
CA GLY A 156 0.74 18.63 15.97
C GLY A 156 0.49 19.84 16.82
N ASP A 157 0.98 19.76 18.05
CA ASP A 157 0.72 20.73 19.11
C ASP A 157 -0.79 20.96 19.31
N ALA A 158 -1.54 19.87 19.16
CA ALA A 158 -2.98 19.84 19.14
C ALA A 158 -3.51 18.56 19.79
N ASN A 159 -4.74 18.63 20.30
CA ASN A 159 -5.45 17.42 20.68
C ASN A 159 -5.97 16.72 19.42
N VAL A 160 -5.79 15.41 19.34
CA VAL A 160 -6.26 14.58 18.22
C VAL A 160 -7.02 13.38 18.77
N ARG A 161 -8.20 13.12 18.23
CA ARG A 161 -9.03 11.96 18.59
C ARG A 161 -8.48 10.69 17.94
N SER A 162 -8.36 9.62 18.75
CA SER A 162 -7.92 8.29 18.30
C SER A 162 -8.97 7.20 18.50
N SER A 163 -10.02 7.47 19.28
CA SER A 163 -11.20 6.58 19.43
C SER A 163 -12.45 7.39 19.78
N PRO A 164 -13.65 6.79 19.80
CA PRO A 164 -14.87 7.52 20.17
C PRO A 164 -14.80 8.08 21.60
N THR A 165 -14.00 7.46 22.47
CA THR A 165 -13.87 7.83 23.90
C THR A 165 -12.54 8.46 24.26
N HIS A 166 -11.57 8.53 23.34
CA HIS A 166 -10.22 9.03 23.63
C HIS A 166 -9.71 10.03 22.59
N TYR A 167 -9.21 11.15 23.09
CA TYR A 167 -8.31 12.06 22.38
C TYR A 167 -7.15 12.43 23.30
N GLY A 168 -6.01 12.80 22.73
CA GLY A 168 -4.84 13.20 23.50
C GLY A 168 -4.00 14.24 22.77
N TYR A 169 -3.13 14.91 23.52
CA TYR A 169 -2.20 15.89 22.96
C TYR A 169 -1.14 15.18 22.11
N ARG A 170 -0.97 15.63 20.87
CA ARG A 170 0.04 15.18 19.93
C ARG A 170 1.10 16.25 19.80
N THR A 171 2.36 15.88 19.97
CA THR A 171 3.49 16.73 19.58
C THR A 171 3.60 16.76 18.06
N LYS A 172 4.44 17.65 17.55
CA LYS A 172 4.71 17.76 16.12
C LYS A 172 5.18 16.42 15.52
N SER A 173 4.49 15.95 14.50
CA SER A 173 4.87 14.82 13.65
C SER A 173 5.90 15.22 12.61
N ASP A 174 6.57 14.24 12.00
CA ASP A 174 7.62 14.47 11.00
C ASP A 174 7.03 14.78 9.60
N GLY A 175 5.79 14.36 9.35
CA GLY A 175 5.10 14.57 8.08
C GLY A 175 5.31 13.43 7.08
N ASP A 176 5.32 12.18 7.57
CA ASP A 176 5.32 11.00 6.72
C ASP A 176 4.00 10.81 5.98
N GLY A 177 3.99 9.97 4.95
CA GLY A 177 2.75 9.50 4.33
C GLY A 177 1.95 8.55 5.24
N ILE A 178 2.59 7.46 5.65
CA ILE A 178 2.01 6.42 6.51
C ILE A 178 3.02 6.07 7.61
N SER A 179 2.73 6.46 8.85
CA SER A 179 3.56 6.12 10.01
C SER A 179 2.96 4.95 10.80
N ILE A 180 3.77 3.93 11.10
CA ILE A 180 3.37 2.67 11.73
C ILE A 180 4.22 2.44 12.98
N PHE A 181 3.55 2.37 14.15
CA PHE A 181 4.22 2.27 15.44
C PHE A 181 3.66 1.11 16.27
N GLY A 182 4.47 0.09 16.55
CA GLY A 182 4.08 -1.05 17.38
C GLY A 182 2.78 -1.73 16.92
N SER A 183 2.56 -1.77 15.60
CA SER A 183 1.33 -2.30 15.00
C SER A 183 1.60 -3.61 14.25
N LYS A 184 0.55 -4.40 14.03
CA LYS A 184 0.70 -5.71 13.36
C LYS A 184 -0.46 -6.09 12.45
N ASP A 185 -0.23 -7.06 11.58
CA ASP A 185 -1.23 -7.57 10.64
C ASP A 185 -1.76 -6.44 9.75
N LEU A 186 -0.86 -5.87 8.94
CA LEU A 186 -1.11 -4.70 8.09
C LEU A 186 -0.86 -5.01 6.61
N TRP A 187 -1.68 -4.43 5.75
CA TRP A 187 -1.51 -4.53 4.31
C TRP A 187 -1.70 -3.16 3.63
N ILE A 188 -0.64 -2.68 2.98
CA ILE A 188 -0.64 -1.43 2.21
C ILE A 188 -0.52 -1.81 0.75
N ASP A 189 -1.60 -1.63 0.00
CA ASP A 189 -1.76 -2.21 -1.32
C ASP A 189 -2.30 -1.23 -2.34
N HIS A 190 -1.78 -1.27 -3.58
CA HIS A 190 -2.27 -0.41 -4.66
C HIS A 190 -2.34 1.08 -4.27
N CYS A 191 -1.38 1.59 -3.51
CA CYS A 191 -1.31 3.00 -3.16
C CYS A 191 -0.28 3.72 -4.04
N SER A 192 -0.51 5.02 -4.26
CA SER A 192 0.46 5.90 -4.93
C SER A 192 1.00 6.91 -3.92
N LEU A 193 2.30 6.86 -3.63
CA LEU A 193 2.94 7.67 -2.58
C LEU A 193 4.05 8.56 -3.14
N SER A 194 4.06 9.85 -2.79
CA SER A 194 5.07 10.82 -3.24
C SER A 194 5.09 12.11 -2.42
N HIS A 195 6.15 12.94 -2.55
CA HIS A 195 6.16 14.32 -2.06
C HIS A 195 5.77 14.53 -0.59
N CYS A 196 6.07 13.59 0.32
CA CYS A 196 5.89 13.83 1.75
C CYS A 196 7.06 14.66 2.30
N LYS A 197 6.93 15.16 3.54
CA LYS A 197 8.00 15.98 4.12
C LYS A 197 9.17 15.14 4.60
N ASP A 198 8.90 13.99 5.21
CA ASP A 198 9.91 13.08 5.76
C ASP A 198 9.86 11.70 5.08
N GLY A 199 9.27 10.66 5.66
CA GLY A 199 9.11 9.33 5.05
C GLY A 199 7.88 9.18 4.13
N LEU A 200 7.85 8.20 3.20
CA LEU A 200 6.57 7.77 2.61
C LEU A 200 5.89 6.71 3.48
N ILE A 201 6.65 5.69 3.91
CA ILE A 201 6.18 4.65 4.84
C ILE A 201 7.24 4.37 5.89
N ASP A 202 6.92 4.61 7.15
CA ASP A 202 7.81 4.37 8.28
C ASP A 202 7.21 3.36 9.26
N ALA A 203 7.87 2.21 9.44
CA ALA A 203 7.44 1.16 10.35
C ALA A 203 8.48 0.89 11.43
N VAL A 204 8.10 1.11 12.69
CA VAL A 204 9.02 1.14 13.82
C VAL A 204 8.39 0.56 15.10
N MET A 205 9.14 0.55 16.20
CA MET A 205 8.64 0.22 17.54
C MET A 205 8.07 -1.21 17.65
N GLY A 206 8.73 -2.19 17.03
CA GLY A 206 8.32 -3.60 17.07
C GLY A 206 7.15 -3.93 16.14
N SER A 207 6.84 -3.07 15.16
CA SER A 207 5.83 -3.37 14.15
C SER A 207 6.22 -4.60 13.33
N THR A 208 5.26 -5.47 13.01
CA THR A 208 5.54 -6.77 12.35
C THR A 208 4.31 -7.32 11.63
N GLY A 209 4.47 -8.33 10.76
CA GLY A 209 3.34 -8.87 10.01
C GLY A 209 2.79 -7.85 9.00
N ILE A 210 3.68 -7.26 8.20
CA ILE A 210 3.34 -6.20 7.25
C ILE A 210 3.62 -6.68 5.82
N THR A 211 2.69 -6.41 4.91
CA THR A 211 2.91 -6.51 3.47
C THR A 211 2.68 -5.15 2.81
N ILE A 212 3.62 -4.73 1.97
CA ILE A 212 3.57 -3.51 1.17
C ILE A 212 3.62 -3.97 -0.29
N SER A 213 2.48 -3.96 -0.99
CA SER A 213 2.38 -4.53 -2.33
C SER A 213 1.71 -3.68 -3.38
N ASN A 214 2.07 -3.90 -4.65
CA ASN A 214 1.43 -3.24 -5.79
C ASN A 214 1.40 -1.70 -5.69
N ASN A 215 2.29 -1.07 -4.93
CA ASN A 215 2.31 0.38 -4.76
C ASN A 215 3.20 1.05 -5.81
N TYR A 216 2.92 2.31 -6.10
CA TYR A 216 3.78 3.19 -6.90
C TYR A 216 4.40 4.26 -6.00
N PHE A 217 5.73 4.30 -5.96
CA PHE A 217 6.50 5.30 -5.23
C PHE A 217 7.22 6.20 -6.22
N SER A 218 7.21 7.51 -6.01
CA SER A 218 7.95 8.45 -6.86
C SER A 218 8.25 9.78 -6.16
N HIS A 219 9.15 10.58 -6.73
CA HIS A 219 9.43 11.98 -6.33
C HIS A 219 9.63 12.14 -4.82
N HIS A 220 10.61 11.43 -4.28
CA HIS A 220 10.82 11.42 -2.83
C HIS A 220 12.23 10.97 -2.43
N ASN A 221 12.79 11.61 -1.40
CA ASN A 221 14.13 11.28 -0.94
C ASN A 221 14.15 10.03 -0.04
N GLU A 222 13.40 10.06 1.06
CA GLU A 222 13.44 9.05 2.11
C GLU A 222 12.21 8.14 2.00
N VAL A 223 12.26 7.13 1.15
CA VAL A 223 11.06 6.38 0.75
C VAL A 223 10.47 5.56 1.89
N MET A 224 11.23 4.63 2.46
CA MET A 224 10.70 3.66 3.43
C MET A 224 11.71 3.32 4.52
N LEU A 225 11.36 3.59 5.78
CA LEU A 225 12.15 3.21 6.95
C LEU A 225 11.53 2.01 7.68
N LEU A 226 12.30 0.94 7.87
CA LEU A 226 11.88 -0.25 8.60
C LEU A 226 12.81 -0.43 9.82
N GLY A 227 12.34 0.00 10.98
CA GLY A 227 13.10 0.07 12.24
C GLY A 227 13.87 1.39 12.37
N HIS A 228 13.73 2.07 13.51
CA HIS A 228 14.20 3.46 13.70
C HIS A 228 15.60 3.58 14.31
N SER A 229 15.97 2.64 15.17
CA SER A 229 17.20 2.69 15.95
C SER A 229 17.95 1.37 15.87
N ASP A 230 19.26 1.46 15.72
CA ASP A 230 20.13 0.29 15.73
C ASP A 230 20.04 -0.44 17.07
N ASP A 231 19.73 0.24 18.18
CA ASP A 231 19.70 -0.35 19.53
C ASP A 231 18.31 -0.81 20.00
N TYR A 232 17.27 -0.59 19.18
CA TYR A 232 15.91 -0.97 19.56
C TYR A 232 15.65 -2.46 19.29
N LEU A 233 16.02 -3.30 20.25
CA LEU A 233 15.94 -4.76 20.13
C LEU A 233 14.56 -5.33 19.73
N PRO A 234 13.41 -4.76 20.14
CA PRO A 234 12.11 -5.28 19.71
C PRO A 234 11.91 -5.29 18.19
N ASP A 235 12.60 -4.43 17.43
CA ASP A 235 12.55 -4.45 15.95
C ASP A 235 13.17 -5.75 15.36
N SER A 236 13.84 -6.58 16.16
CA SER A 236 14.32 -7.91 15.70
C SER A 236 13.18 -8.89 15.40
N GLY A 237 11.98 -8.63 15.95
CA GLY A 237 10.77 -9.40 15.63
C GLY A 237 10.01 -8.88 14.40
N MET A 238 10.47 -7.79 13.78
CA MET A 238 9.85 -7.21 12.60
C MET A 238 9.96 -8.17 11.40
N GLN A 239 8.83 -8.39 10.72
CA GLN A 239 8.76 -9.14 9.48
C GLN A 239 7.94 -8.35 8.46
N VAL A 240 8.57 -8.00 7.33
CA VAL A 240 7.95 -7.18 6.27
C VAL A 240 8.17 -7.82 4.90
N THR A 241 7.09 -7.93 4.11
CA THR A 241 7.15 -8.31 2.69
C THR A 241 6.93 -7.07 1.83
N ILE A 242 7.84 -6.80 0.89
CA ILE A 242 7.76 -5.73 -0.09
C ILE A 242 7.66 -6.42 -1.45
N ALA A 243 6.47 -6.41 -2.06
CA ALA A 243 6.19 -7.21 -3.25
C ALA A 243 5.50 -6.44 -4.38
N PHE A 244 5.91 -6.64 -5.64
CA PHE A 244 5.21 -6.10 -6.80
C PHE A 244 5.06 -4.57 -6.84
N ASN A 245 5.88 -3.85 -6.08
CA ASN A 245 5.89 -2.39 -6.11
C ASN A 245 6.69 -1.90 -7.31
N HIS A 246 6.33 -0.72 -7.79
CA HIS A 246 7.13 0.06 -8.71
C HIS A 246 7.76 1.23 -7.95
N PHE A 247 9.07 1.18 -7.76
CA PHE A 247 9.89 2.28 -7.26
C PHE A 247 10.35 3.10 -8.46
N GLY A 248 9.59 4.15 -8.75
CA GLY A 248 9.65 4.89 -9.99
C GLY A 248 10.60 6.06 -9.98
N GLU A 249 10.21 7.09 -10.72
CA GLU A 249 11.05 8.24 -11.02
C GLU A 249 11.36 9.10 -9.78
N GLU A 250 12.53 9.72 -9.80
CA GLU A 250 12.96 10.72 -8.82
C GLU A 250 12.96 10.22 -7.36
N LEU A 251 13.34 8.95 -7.17
CA LEU A 251 13.60 8.38 -5.86
C LEU A 251 15.09 8.43 -5.51
N VAL A 252 15.42 8.91 -4.32
CA VAL A 252 16.83 9.05 -3.90
C VAL A 252 17.33 7.79 -3.20
N GLN A 253 16.62 7.33 -2.18
CA GLN A 253 17.08 6.24 -1.30
C GLN A 253 15.98 5.57 -0.47
N ARG A 254 16.38 4.56 0.32
CA ARG A 254 15.55 3.86 1.32
C ARG A 254 14.39 3.07 0.71
N MET A 255 14.66 2.20 -0.25
CA MET A 255 13.68 1.32 -0.89
C MET A 255 13.95 -0.17 -0.62
N PRO A 256 13.93 -0.67 0.63
CA PRO A 256 13.79 0.04 1.90
C PRO A 256 15.14 0.42 2.55
N ARG A 257 15.10 1.16 3.67
CA ARG A 257 16.19 1.18 4.67
C ARG A 257 15.78 0.42 5.92
N CYS A 258 16.50 -0.65 6.24
CA CYS A 258 16.13 -1.60 7.29
C CYS A 258 17.05 -1.58 8.50
N ARG A 259 16.49 -1.97 9.66
CA ARG A 259 17.23 -2.30 10.87
C ARG A 259 16.66 -3.55 11.53
N ARG A 260 17.54 -4.42 12.04
CA ARG A 260 17.23 -5.63 12.82
C ARG A 260 16.42 -6.72 12.10
N GLY A 261 15.13 -6.51 11.83
CA GLY A 261 14.18 -7.55 11.44
C GLY A 261 14.47 -8.31 10.15
N TYR A 262 13.48 -9.08 9.70
CA TYR A 262 13.51 -9.85 8.47
C TYR A 262 12.68 -9.19 7.38
N ILE A 263 13.33 -8.81 6.28
CA ILE A 263 12.69 -8.11 5.16
C ILE A 263 12.83 -8.94 3.89
N HIS A 264 11.69 -9.27 3.29
CA HIS A 264 11.61 -9.93 2.01
C HIS A 264 11.25 -8.93 0.91
N VAL A 265 12.20 -8.64 0.03
CA VAL A 265 12.04 -7.75 -1.13
C VAL A 265 11.91 -8.62 -2.37
N VAL A 266 10.69 -8.76 -2.90
CA VAL A 266 10.39 -9.76 -3.93
C VAL A 266 9.63 -9.20 -5.12
N ASN A 267 10.12 -9.45 -6.33
CA ASN A 267 9.47 -9.06 -7.58
C ASN A 267 9.03 -7.58 -7.68
N ASN A 268 9.86 -6.66 -7.20
CA ASN A 268 9.68 -5.22 -7.38
C ASN A 268 10.50 -4.72 -8.58
N ASP A 269 10.09 -3.58 -9.14
CA ASP A 269 10.85 -2.84 -10.14
C ASP A 269 11.45 -1.58 -9.53
N PHE A 270 12.75 -1.37 -9.73
CA PHE A 270 13.49 -0.21 -9.24
C PHE A 270 14.09 0.59 -10.39
N THR A 271 13.65 1.82 -10.53
CA THR A 271 14.02 2.72 -11.62
C THR A 271 14.93 3.84 -11.12
N GLN A 272 16.21 3.78 -11.51
CA GLN A 272 17.14 4.92 -11.48
C GLN A 272 17.22 5.69 -10.15
N TRP A 273 17.48 5.00 -9.05
CA TRP A 273 17.73 5.66 -7.75
C TRP A 273 18.91 6.63 -7.80
N GLU A 274 18.91 7.68 -6.98
CA GLU A 274 20.03 8.63 -6.97
C GLU A 274 21.21 8.21 -6.06
N MET A 275 20.93 7.55 -4.93
CA MET A 275 21.96 7.19 -3.95
C MET A 275 22.13 5.67 -3.74
N TYR A 276 21.06 4.95 -3.37
CA TYR A 276 21.02 3.49 -3.28
C TYR A 276 19.56 3.02 -3.29
N ALA A 277 19.30 1.78 -3.69
CA ALA A 277 17.95 1.20 -3.57
C ALA A 277 17.73 0.64 -2.16
N ILE A 278 18.45 -0.41 -1.80
CA ILE A 278 18.28 -1.16 -0.54
C ILE A 278 19.38 -0.80 0.44
N GLY A 279 19.03 -0.43 1.67
CA GLY A 279 20.03 -0.10 2.69
C GLY A 279 19.66 -0.56 4.08
N GLY A 280 20.58 -0.35 5.01
CA GLY A 280 20.33 -0.67 6.41
C GLY A 280 21.51 -0.52 7.34
N SER A 281 21.19 -0.56 8.63
CA SER A 281 22.11 -0.55 9.78
C SER A 281 21.55 -1.44 10.89
N GLY A 282 22.30 -1.75 11.95
CA GLY A 282 21.77 -2.61 13.02
C GLY A 282 21.43 -4.06 12.62
N ASN A 283 22.18 -4.67 11.69
CA ASN A 283 22.09 -6.09 11.31
C ASN A 283 20.69 -6.61 10.88
N PRO A 284 20.03 -5.99 9.87
CA PRO A 284 18.82 -6.54 9.30
C PRO A 284 19.13 -7.77 8.44
N THR A 285 18.20 -8.71 8.37
CA THR A 285 18.22 -9.76 7.35
C THR A 285 17.42 -9.30 6.14
N ILE A 286 18.09 -9.20 4.99
CA ILE A 286 17.46 -8.75 3.74
C ILE A 286 17.53 -9.88 2.71
N ASN A 287 16.36 -10.27 2.23
CA ASN A 287 16.20 -11.25 1.19
C ASN A 287 15.67 -10.57 -0.08
N SER A 288 16.52 -10.35 -1.08
CA SER A 288 16.13 -9.83 -2.41
C SER A 288 15.93 -10.99 -3.37
N GLN A 289 14.72 -11.16 -3.93
CA GLN A 289 14.43 -12.23 -4.89
C GLN A 289 13.61 -11.75 -6.09
N GLY A 290 14.06 -12.07 -7.31
CA GLY A 290 13.29 -11.87 -8.53
C GLY A 290 12.93 -10.41 -8.85
N ASN A 291 13.64 -9.43 -8.31
CA ASN A 291 13.44 -7.99 -8.58
C ASN A 291 14.15 -7.58 -9.88
N ARG A 292 13.81 -6.40 -10.41
CA ARG A 292 14.60 -5.73 -11.46
C ARG A 292 15.18 -4.43 -10.91
N TYR A 293 16.49 -4.27 -11.01
CA TYR A 293 17.20 -3.05 -10.62
C TYR A 293 17.81 -2.39 -11.84
N THR A 294 17.26 -1.26 -12.25
CA THR A 294 17.81 -0.43 -13.33
C THR A 294 18.59 0.73 -12.75
N ALA A 295 19.91 0.58 -12.66
CA ALA A 295 20.76 1.64 -12.11
C ALA A 295 20.68 2.93 -12.95
N PRO A 296 20.86 4.11 -12.34
CA PRO A 296 20.95 5.39 -13.04
C PRO A 296 22.20 5.46 -13.94
N SER A 297 22.31 6.48 -14.79
CA SER A 297 23.52 6.72 -15.61
C SER A 297 24.77 7.03 -14.77
N ASN A 298 24.60 7.63 -13.58
CA ASN A 298 25.67 7.99 -12.66
C ASN A 298 26.54 6.76 -12.28
N PRO A 299 27.86 6.77 -12.57
CA PRO A 299 28.74 5.65 -12.27
C PRO A 299 28.94 5.41 -10.75
N ASN A 300 28.66 6.40 -9.91
CA ASN A 300 28.79 6.29 -8.46
C ASN A 300 27.53 5.73 -7.78
N ALA A 301 26.45 5.48 -8.52
CA ALA A 301 25.17 5.01 -8.00
C ALA A 301 24.78 3.64 -8.62
N LYS A 302 25.77 2.78 -8.86
CA LYS A 302 25.57 1.43 -9.44
C LYS A 302 25.30 0.34 -8.40
N GLU A 303 25.79 0.53 -7.19
CA GLU A 303 25.52 -0.41 -6.11
C GLU A 303 24.06 -0.28 -5.66
N VAL A 304 23.32 -1.38 -5.73
CA VAL A 304 21.94 -1.50 -5.24
C VAL A 304 21.91 -1.32 -3.71
N THR A 305 22.92 -1.86 -3.05
CA THR A 305 23.00 -2.00 -1.59
C THR A 305 23.75 -0.85 -0.92
N LYS A 306 23.35 -0.48 0.31
CA LYS A 306 24.17 0.40 1.17
C LYS A 306 24.10 0.01 2.65
N ARG A 307 25.23 -0.40 3.22
CA ARG A 307 25.37 -0.56 4.68
C ARG A 307 25.69 0.79 5.29
N VAL A 308 24.71 1.39 5.95
CA VAL A 308 24.76 2.77 6.41
C VAL A 308 25.68 2.85 7.64
N GLU A 309 26.67 3.74 7.57
CA GLU A 309 27.60 4.08 8.68
C GLU A 309 28.27 2.88 9.36
N THR A 310 28.42 1.77 8.64
CA THR A 310 28.92 0.52 9.20
C THR A 310 30.17 0.07 8.45
N ALA A 311 31.28 -0.12 9.18
CA ALA A 311 32.52 -0.64 8.61
C ALA A 311 32.37 -2.10 8.14
N GLU A 312 33.09 -2.47 7.08
CA GLU A 312 33.04 -3.81 6.46
C GLU A 312 33.20 -4.95 7.47
N GLY A 313 34.16 -4.84 8.39
CA GLY A 313 34.39 -5.85 9.43
C GLY A 313 33.21 -6.07 10.39
N LYS A 314 32.22 -5.16 10.44
CA LYS A 314 31.02 -5.30 11.27
C LYS A 314 29.82 -5.89 10.52
N TRP A 315 29.69 -5.63 9.22
CA TRP A 315 28.51 -6.06 8.46
C TRP A 315 28.71 -7.31 7.60
N LYS A 316 29.96 -7.81 7.45
CA LYS A 316 30.25 -9.02 6.66
C LYS A 316 29.40 -10.24 7.03
N ASP A 317 29.02 -10.35 8.31
CA ASP A 317 28.20 -11.45 8.81
C ASP A 317 26.69 -11.18 8.72
N TRP A 318 26.26 -9.99 8.28
CA TRP A 318 24.84 -9.67 8.08
C TRP A 318 24.29 -10.42 6.87
N ASN A 319 23.09 -10.98 7.00
CA ASN A 319 22.50 -11.83 5.96
C ASN A 319 21.77 -11.01 4.91
N TRP A 320 22.48 -10.57 3.87
CA TRP A 320 21.92 -9.85 2.72
C TRP A 320 22.13 -10.70 1.48
N ARG A 321 21.05 -11.18 0.88
CA ARG A 321 21.09 -12.06 -0.29
C ARG A 321 20.32 -11.48 -1.47
N SER A 322 20.75 -11.86 -2.67
CA SER A 322 20.12 -11.56 -3.95
C SER A 322 20.01 -12.86 -4.75
N GLU A 323 18.82 -13.20 -5.23
CA GLU A 323 18.53 -14.44 -5.95
C GLU A 323 17.55 -14.20 -7.10
N GLY A 324 17.93 -14.53 -8.33
CA GLY A 324 17.05 -14.36 -9.49
C GLY A 324 16.73 -12.90 -9.88
N ASP A 325 17.41 -11.93 -9.28
CA ASP A 325 17.28 -10.51 -9.64
C ASP A 325 17.89 -10.21 -11.02
N ILE A 326 17.28 -9.31 -11.78
CA ILE A 326 17.83 -8.74 -13.02
C ILE A 326 18.51 -7.41 -12.70
N LEU A 327 19.79 -7.33 -13.00
CA LEU A 327 20.64 -6.15 -12.76
C LEU A 327 20.93 -5.47 -14.10
N VAL A 328 20.39 -4.27 -14.30
CA VAL A 328 20.44 -3.52 -15.57
C VAL A 328 21.34 -2.29 -15.42
N ASN A 329 21.96 -1.88 -16.52
CA ASN A 329 22.78 -0.67 -16.62
C ASN A 329 23.97 -0.65 -15.63
N GLY A 330 24.59 -1.80 -15.40
CA GLY A 330 25.72 -1.94 -14.50
C GLY A 330 25.36 -1.97 -13.01
N ALA A 331 24.07 -2.12 -12.67
CA ALA A 331 23.65 -2.39 -11.31
C ALA A 331 24.39 -3.62 -10.75
N PHE A 332 24.74 -3.60 -9.46
CA PHE A 332 25.23 -4.78 -8.77
C PHE A 332 24.78 -4.82 -7.32
N PHE A 333 24.64 -6.02 -6.78
CA PHE A 333 24.26 -6.28 -5.40
C PHE A 333 25.46 -6.87 -4.65
N VAL A 334 25.88 -6.22 -3.56
CA VAL A 334 26.92 -6.78 -2.69
C VAL A 334 26.24 -7.65 -1.66
N ALA A 335 26.37 -8.98 -1.77
CA ALA A 335 25.82 -9.92 -0.80
C ALA A 335 26.75 -10.08 0.43
N SER A 336 26.20 -10.54 1.55
CA SER A 336 26.95 -10.81 2.79
C SER A 336 26.28 -11.89 3.64
N GLY A 337 26.99 -12.35 4.68
CA GLY A 337 26.55 -13.42 5.56
C GLY A 337 26.92 -14.80 5.03
N LYS A 338 26.78 -15.82 5.88
CA LYS A 338 27.25 -17.19 5.59
C LYS A 338 26.37 -17.96 4.59
N GLY A 339 25.49 -17.27 3.86
CA GLY A 339 24.49 -17.91 3.00
C GLY A 339 23.72 -18.98 3.76
N VAL A 340 23.50 -18.77 5.08
CA VAL A 340 22.88 -19.79 5.92
C VAL A 340 21.49 -19.98 5.36
N GLU A 341 21.26 -21.16 4.78
CA GLU A 341 19.95 -21.79 4.71
C GLU A 341 19.44 -21.86 6.14
N PHE A 342 18.88 -20.76 6.62
CA PHE A 342 18.01 -20.87 7.75
C PHE A 342 16.85 -21.72 7.25
N ASN A 343 16.69 -22.88 7.87
CA ASN A 343 15.44 -23.65 7.96
C ASN A 343 14.26 -22.81 8.53
N TYR A 344 14.29 -21.48 8.46
CA TYR A 344 13.07 -20.72 8.23
C TYR A 344 12.77 -21.00 6.77
N GLU A 345 12.03 -22.07 6.54
CA GLU A 345 11.74 -22.71 5.25
C GLU A 345 11.39 -21.69 4.15
N LYS A 346 10.82 -22.15 3.06
CA LYS A 346 9.89 -21.32 2.26
C LYS A 346 8.67 -20.80 3.07
N ALA A 347 8.83 -20.58 4.37
CA ALA A 347 7.89 -20.33 5.44
C ALA A 347 7.27 -18.93 5.31
N TYR A 348 6.00 -18.94 4.91
CA TYR A 348 4.97 -17.91 5.13
C TYR A 348 5.05 -16.56 4.43
N SER A 349 6.09 -16.23 3.65
CA SER A 349 6.03 -15.04 2.78
C SER A 349 5.48 -15.40 1.37
N VAL A 350 6.08 -14.89 0.30
CA VAL A 350 5.65 -15.05 -1.10
C VAL A 350 6.72 -15.82 -1.87
N GLU A 351 6.34 -16.79 -2.69
CA GLU A 351 7.32 -17.45 -3.57
C GLU A 351 7.74 -16.51 -4.72
N PRO A 352 9.04 -16.30 -4.97
CA PRO A 352 9.49 -15.39 -6.01
C PRO A 352 9.17 -15.95 -7.41
N LYS A 353 8.61 -15.10 -8.27
CA LYS A 353 8.48 -15.36 -9.71
C LYS A 353 9.75 -14.92 -10.45
N SER A 354 9.89 -15.34 -11.71
CA SER A 354 11.01 -14.89 -12.54
C SER A 354 10.96 -13.37 -12.77
N ALA A 355 12.09 -12.70 -12.57
CA ALA A 355 12.24 -11.27 -12.83
C ALA A 355 11.99 -10.88 -14.30
N VAL A 356 12.00 -11.83 -15.25
CA VAL A 356 11.64 -11.58 -16.65
C VAL A 356 10.17 -11.16 -16.79
N LEU A 357 9.32 -11.52 -15.82
CA LEU A 357 7.90 -11.17 -15.79
C LEU A 357 7.63 -9.82 -15.10
N ILE A 358 8.65 -9.07 -14.67
CA ILE A 358 8.46 -7.85 -13.86
C ILE A 358 7.48 -6.88 -14.52
N ASP A 359 7.58 -6.64 -15.83
CA ASP A 359 6.66 -5.75 -16.53
C ASP A 359 5.19 -6.18 -16.37
N GLN A 360 4.91 -7.48 -16.33
CA GLN A 360 3.55 -8.02 -16.11
C GLN A 360 3.14 -7.97 -14.64
N LEU A 361 4.09 -8.23 -13.73
CA LEU A 361 3.82 -8.28 -12.29
C LEU A 361 3.50 -6.90 -11.72
N ILE A 362 4.12 -5.85 -12.25
CA ILE A 362 3.98 -4.48 -11.76
C ILE A 362 3.13 -3.57 -12.67
N MET A 363 2.52 -4.12 -13.74
CA MET A 363 1.78 -3.31 -14.73
C MET A 363 0.62 -2.49 -14.17
N HIS A 364 0.15 -2.85 -12.97
CA HIS A 364 -0.93 -2.18 -12.27
C HIS A 364 -0.49 -1.53 -10.95
N ALA A 365 0.82 -1.41 -10.70
CA ALA A 365 1.33 -0.79 -9.49
C ALA A 365 0.83 0.66 -9.34
N GLY A 366 0.44 1.03 -8.11
CA GLY A 366 -0.19 2.30 -7.78
C GLY A 366 -1.70 2.19 -7.61
N ALA A 367 -2.32 3.33 -7.30
CA ALA A 367 -3.77 3.44 -7.21
C ALA A 367 -4.45 3.13 -8.55
N LEU A 368 -5.38 2.20 -8.51
CA LEU A 368 -6.31 1.83 -9.58
C LEU A 368 -7.26 3.02 -9.79
N GLY A 369 -7.17 3.65 -10.96
CA GLY A 369 -8.01 4.79 -11.32
C GLY A 369 -9.51 4.45 -11.41
N VAL A 370 -10.33 5.48 -11.63
CA VAL A 370 -11.78 5.32 -11.83
C VAL A 370 -12.05 4.70 -13.19
N GLY A 371 -12.67 3.51 -13.21
CA GLY A 371 -13.05 2.79 -14.43
C GLY A 371 -11.87 2.05 -15.08
N GLY A 372 -11.45 0.94 -14.45
CA GLY A 372 -10.37 0.09 -14.93
C GLY A 372 -10.40 -0.13 -16.45
N ARG A 373 -9.22 0.11 -17.07
CA ARG A 373 -8.95 0.15 -18.52
C ARG A 373 -9.79 1.18 -19.29
N ASP A 374 -9.06 2.16 -19.84
CA ASP A 374 -9.47 3.07 -20.92
C ASP A 374 -9.99 4.46 -20.55
N ASN A 375 -9.41 5.14 -19.56
CA ASN A 375 -9.56 6.60 -19.48
C ASN A 375 -8.22 7.32 -19.28
N ASN A 376 -7.68 7.80 -20.40
CA ASN A 376 -6.72 8.89 -20.45
C ASN A 376 -7.26 10.08 -19.63
N LEU A 377 -6.70 10.36 -18.46
CA LEU A 377 -6.82 11.67 -17.82
C LEU A 377 -5.87 12.64 -18.51
N GLY A 378 -6.15 12.93 -19.77
CA GLY A 378 -5.65 14.10 -20.46
C GLY A 378 -6.51 15.31 -20.08
N LYS A 379 -5.87 16.34 -19.53
CA LYS A 379 -6.39 17.71 -19.34
C LYS A 379 -7.58 17.88 -18.38
N TRP A 380 -7.26 18.29 -17.16
CA TRP A 380 -8.03 19.35 -16.51
C TRP A 380 -7.13 20.40 -15.86
N SER A 381 -6.55 21.25 -16.71
CA SER A 381 -6.02 22.56 -16.32
C SER A 381 -6.29 23.53 -17.46
N SER A 382 -7.47 24.16 -17.42
CA SER A 382 -7.78 25.45 -18.07
C SER A 382 -9.25 25.82 -17.79
N GLY A 383 -9.52 26.32 -16.59
CA GLY A 383 -10.65 27.21 -16.37
C GLY A 383 -10.23 28.63 -16.73
N SER A 384 -10.96 29.25 -17.65
CA SER A 384 -10.67 30.58 -18.21
C SER A 384 -10.93 31.72 -17.22
N ASN A 385 -10.18 32.82 -17.43
CA ASN A 385 -10.18 34.10 -16.75
C ASN A 385 -11.55 34.73 -16.41
N GLY A 386 -11.57 35.43 -15.28
CA GLY A 386 -12.57 36.44 -14.90
C GLY A 386 -12.12 37.24 -13.66
N ASP A 387 -11.31 38.27 -13.89
CA ASP A 387 -10.97 39.48 -13.13
C ASP A 387 -11.26 39.62 -11.61
N GLY A 388 -10.22 40.07 -10.87
CA GLY A 388 -10.37 41.22 -9.96
C GLY A 388 -9.83 41.12 -8.52
N ASN A 389 -8.61 41.67 -8.31
CA ASN A 389 -8.06 42.29 -7.10
C ASN A 389 -7.67 41.45 -5.84
N GLY A 390 -6.35 41.28 -5.66
CA GLY A 390 -5.60 42.08 -4.68
C GLY A 390 -5.24 41.48 -3.31
N LEU A 391 -3.91 41.31 -3.11
CA LEU A 391 -3.10 41.37 -1.87
C LEU A 391 -2.89 40.09 -1.05
N GLY A 392 -1.59 39.74 -0.86
CA GLY A 392 -1.12 38.88 0.24
C GLY A 392 0.10 38.00 -0.09
N SER A 393 1.28 38.59 -0.14
CA SER A 393 2.60 37.97 -0.37
C SER A 393 3.06 36.97 0.71
N GLY A 394 3.52 35.79 0.29
CA GLY A 394 4.27 34.77 1.04
C GLY A 394 5.12 33.94 0.04
N PRO A 395 6.28 33.39 0.45
CA PRO A 395 7.47 33.37 -0.41
C PRO A 395 7.42 32.31 -1.53
N ASP A 396 7.80 32.77 -2.72
CA ASP A 396 8.18 32.00 -3.90
C ASP A 396 9.29 30.99 -3.57
N TYR A 397 9.08 29.73 -3.93
CA TYR A 397 10.18 28.83 -4.27
C TYR A 397 10.28 28.80 -5.80
N THR A 398 11.39 29.32 -6.31
CA THR A 398 11.69 29.37 -7.75
C THR A 398 12.16 28.00 -8.24
N ASP A 399 11.38 27.42 -9.15
CA ASP A 399 11.78 26.28 -9.99
C ASP A 399 12.75 26.75 -11.08
N ASP A 400 14.02 26.36 -10.98
CA ASP A 400 14.98 26.41 -12.08
C ASP A 400 15.41 24.98 -12.40
N MET A 401 14.96 24.44 -13.53
CA MET A 401 15.79 23.75 -14.53
C MET A 401 14.91 23.28 -15.70
N SER A 402 15.06 23.94 -16.84
CA SER A 402 14.39 23.64 -18.09
C SER A 402 15.16 22.63 -18.95
N GLY A 403 14.43 21.66 -19.54
CA GLY A 403 14.48 21.39 -20.99
C GLY A 403 15.30 20.19 -21.48
N SER A 404 14.60 19.15 -21.94
CA SER A 404 15.00 18.35 -23.11
C SER A 404 13.84 17.47 -23.58
N SER A 405 13.34 17.76 -24.78
CA SER A 405 12.30 17.02 -25.50
C SER A 405 12.84 15.75 -26.16
N SER A 406 12.19 14.60 -25.94
CA SER A 406 12.37 13.39 -26.75
C SER A 406 11.02 12.84 -27.24
N ARG A 407 10.95 12.54 -28.53
CA ARG A 407 9.76 12.08 -29.27
C ARG A 407 9.58 10.57 -29.08
N ASN A 408 8.40 10.14 -28.63
CA ASN A 408 7.99 8.73 -28.61
C ASN A 408 7.33 8.32 -29.93
N ILE A 409 7.72 7.15 -30.45
CA ILE A 409 7.08 6.45 -31.58
C ILE A 409 6.42 5.17 -31.02
N PRO A 410 5.14 4.87 -31.33
CA PRO A 410 4.49 3.67 -30.81
C PRO A 410 4.74 2.44 -31.70
N LEU A 411 4.96 1.29 -31.06
CA LEU A 411 4.97 -0.05 -31.68
C LEU A 411 3.62 -0.77 -31.44
N PRO A 412 3.17 -1.67 -32.33
CA PRO A 412 1.81 -2.19 -32.31
C PRO A 412 1.64 -3.38 -31.35
N LEU A 413 0.49 -3.41 -30.68
CA LEU A 413 0.03 -4.49 -29.80
C LEU A 413 -0.38 -5.74 -30.60
N SER A 414 0.10 -6.92 -30.19
CA SER A 414 -0.33 -8.22 -30.71
C SER A 414 -1.50 -8.79 -29.89
N SER A 415 -2.43 -9.43 -30.59
CA SER A 415 -3.79 -9.80 -30.17
C SER A 415 -3.91 -11.02 -29.24
N THR A 416 -2.92 -11.30 -28.39
CA THR A 416 -2.94 -12.44 -27.44
C THR A 416 -3.25 -12.06 -25.99
N SER A 417 -3.43 -10.76 -25.68
CA SER A 417 -3.58 -10.25 -24.31
C SER A 417 -5.01 -10.38 -23.72
N ILE A 418 -6.02 -10.64 -24.55
CA ILE A 418 -7.44 -10.55 -24.13
C ILE A 418 -7.89 -11.76 -23.28
N LEU A 419 -7.32 -12.96 -23.50
CA LEU A 419 -7.73 -14.17 -22.80
C LEU A 419 -7.14 -14.34 -21.39
N PHE A 420 -6.08 -13.61 -21.04
CA PHE A 420 -5.44 -13.71 -19.72
C PHE A 420 -5.99 -12.70 -18.70
N SER A 421 -6.63 -11.62 -19.16
CA SER A 421 -7.15 -10.58 -18.28
C SER A 421 -8.40 -11.02 -17.50
N ILE A 422 -9.14 -12.02 -18.02
CA ILE A 422 -10.36 -12.56 -17.38
C ILE A 422 -10.02 -13.51 -16.22
N LEU A 423 -8.80 -14.06 -16.18
CA LEU A 423 -8.37 -14.97 -15.10
C LEU A 423 -7.83 -14.24 -13.87
N ILE A 424 -7.44 -12.97 -13.98
CA ILE A 424 -6.92 -12.19 -12.84
C ILE A 424 -8.07 -11.54 -12.06
N SER A 425 -9.17 -11.14 -12.72
CA SER A 425 -10.38 -10.63 -12.05
C SER A 425 -11.19 -11.70 -11.33
N LEU A 426 -10.80 -12.98 -11.44
CA LEU A 426 -11.41 -14.12 -10.74
C LEU A 426 -10.42 -14.78 -9.77
N SER A 427 -9.27 -14.17 -9.51
CA SER A 427 -8.29 -14.67 -8.54
C SER A 427 -7.72 -13.58 -7.61
N CYS A 428 -8.28 -12.37 -7.63
CA CYS A 428 -8.35 -11.43 -6.50
C CYS A 428 -9.69 -10.69 -6.55
#